data_AF-A0A5S6QM81-F1
#
_entry.id   AF-A0A5S6QM81-F1
#
_cell.length_a   1.000
_cell.length_b   1.000
_cell.length_c   1.000
_cell.angle_alpha   90.00
_cell.angle_beta   90.00
_cell.angle_gamma   90.00
#
_symmetry.space_group_name_H-M   'P 1'
#
loop_
_entity.id
_entity.type
_entity.pdbx_description
1 polymer ?
#
loop_
_entity_poly.entity_id
_entity_poly.type
_entity_poly.pdbx_seq_one_letter_code
_entity_poly.pdbx_strand_id
1 'polypeptide(L)'
;MHCNVSRSALAAVLIQKKEMQEHVVTYIRRKSATEENYHSNELECLTVVWALRVLRPYLLGRPFRVLTDSLVVKWLFDMRTNSQGG
;
A
#
# COMPACT_ATOMS: atom_id res chain seq x y z
N MET A 1 -1.48 6.82 -1.36
CA MET A 1 -0.84 5.67 -2.05
C MET A 1 -1.92 4.66 -2.36
N HIS A 2 -2.12 4.29 -3.62
CA HIS A 2 -3.05 3.23 -4.01
C HIS A 2 -2.26 1.97 -4.31
N CYS A 3 -2.71 0.84 -3.79
CA CYS A 3 -2.11 -0.47 -4.06
C CYS A 3 -3.07 -1.30 -4.90
N ASN A 4 -2.55 -1.96 -5.92
CA ASN A 4 -3.30 -2.90 -6.74
C ASN A 4 -2.49 -4.18 -6.87
N VAL A 5 -3.17 -5.32 -6.91
CA VAL A 5 -2.52 -6.60 -7.08
C VAL A 5 -3.19 -7.43 -8.16
N SER A 6 -2.36 -8.21 -8.84
CA SER A 6 -2.79 -9.20 -9.80
C SER A 6 -2.06 -10.50 -9.50
N ARG A 7 -2.58 -11.61 -10.02
CA ARG A 7 -2.02 -12.95 -9.78
C ARG A 7 -0.53 -13.09 -10.11
N SER A 8 -0.02 -12.25 -11.02
CA SER A 8 1.37 -12.30 -11.51
C SER A 8 2.19 -11.04 -11.21
N ALA A 9 1.61 -10.02 -10.58
CA ALA A 9 2.31 -8.76 -10.31
C ALA A 9 1.68 -7.95 -9.16
N LEU A 10 2.56 -7.34 -8.37
CA LEU A 10 2.24 -6.34 -7.35
C LEU A 10 2.44 -4.94 -7.95
N ALA A 11 1.55 -4.01 -7.67
CA ALA A 11 1.64 -2.63 -8.16
C ALA A 11 1.19 -1.61 -7.10
N ALA A 12 1.81 -0.44 -7.12
CA ALA A 12 1.34 0.69 -6.32
C ALA A 12 1.64 2.02 -7.01
N VAL A 13 0.80 3.01 -6.73
CA VAL A 13 0.98 4.39 -7.17
C VAL A 13 1.01 5.32 -5.95
N LEU A 14 2.03 6.17 -5.91
CA LEU A 14 2.11 7.25 -4.94
C LEU A 14 1.49 8.50 -5.56
N ILE A 15 0.43 8.98 -4.94
CA ILE A 15 -0.27 10.21 -5.31
C ILE A 15 -0.10 11.18 -4.16
N GLN A 16 0.27 12.42 -4.48
CA GLN A 16 0.38 13.52 -3.54
C GLN A 16 -0.65 14.59 -3.92
N LYS A 17 -1.41 15.07 -2.93
CA LYS A 17 -2.35 16.16 -3.11
C LYS A 17 -1.63 17.50 -2.93
N LYS A 18 -1.66 18.37 -3.93
CA LYS A 18 -1.14 19.74 -3.86
C LYS A 18 -2.22 20.69 -4.40
N GLU A 19 -2.53 21.75 -3.67
CA GLU A 19 -3.46 22.82 -4.14
C GLU A 19 -4.79 22.26 -4.69
N MET A 20 -5.39 21.30 -3.95
CA MET A 20 -6.60 20.57 -4.30
C MET A 20 -6.52 19.62 -5.51
N GLN A 21 -5.39 19.55 -6.21
CA GLN A 21 -5.18 18.61 -7.31
C GLN A 21 -4.36 17.39 -6.86
N GLU A 22 -4.68 16.24 -7.44
CA GLU A 22 -3.97 14.99 -7.24
C GLU A 22 -2.85 14.86 -8.28
N HIS A 23 -1.61 14.82 -7.81
CA HIS A 23 -0.45 14.62 -8.67
C HIS A 23 0.17 13.26 -8.41
N VAL A 24 0.36 12.49 -9.48
CA VAL A 24 1.08 11.23 -9.38
C VAL A 24 2.56 11.54 -9.22
N VAL A 25 3.15 11.03 -8.13
CA VAL A 25 4.58 11.18 -7.84
C VAL A 25 5.36 10.07 -8.51
N THR A 26 4.92 8.82 -8.36
CA THR A 26 5.61 7.67 -8.94
C THR A 26 4.71 6.44 -9.04
N TYR A 27 5.03 5.57 -10.01
CA TYR A 27 4.44 4.26 -10.20
C TYR A 27 5.49 3.19 -9.93
N ILE A 28 5.15 2.19 -9.12
CA ILE A 28 6.00 1.04 -8.85
C ILE A 28 5.25 -0.25 -9.19
N ARG A 29 5.96 -1.19 -9.83
CA ARG A 29 5.43 -2.53 -10.13
C ARG A 29 6.52 -3.58 -10.01
N ARG A 30 6.16 -4.77 -9.53
CA ARG A 30 7.06 -5.94 -9.45
C ARG A 30 6.32 -7.18 -9.93
N LYS A 31 6.91 -7.94 -10.85
CA LYS A 31 6.40 -9.27 -11.18
C LYS A 31 6.55 -10.17 -9.96
N SER A 32 5.53 -10.95 -9.68
CA SER A 32 5.54 -11.93 -8.62
C SER A 32 5.23 -13.30 -9.20
N ALA A 33 6.28 -14.06 -9.52
CA ALA A 33 6.16 -15.41 -10.04
C ALA A 33 5.99 -16.45 -8.91
N THR A 34 6.45 -16.10 -7.71
CA THR A 34 6.51 -17.01 -6.55
C THR A 34 5.23 -17.02 -5.72
N GLU A 35 4.33 -16.07 -5.96
CA GLU A 35 3.19 -15.79 -5.08
C GLU A 35 1.83 -16.17 -5.73
N GLU A 36 1.83 -16.90 -6.86
CA GLU A 36 0.60 -17.30 -7.57
C GLU A 36 -0.37 -18.17 -6.74
N ASN A 37 0.14 -18.78 -5.65
CA ASN A 37 -0.62 -19.63 -4.74
C ASN A 37 -1.20 -18.89 -3.53
N TYR A 38 -0.84 -17.62 -3.30
CA TYR A 38 -1.41 -16.84 -2.20
C TYR A 38 -2.80 -16.35 -2.52
N HIS A 39 -3.65 -16.23 -1.50
CA HIS A 39 -4.96 -15.62 -1.67
C HIS A 39 -4.82 -14.12 -1.95
N SER A 40 -5.80 -13.54 -2.68
CA SER A 40 -5.79 -12.11 -3.05
C SER A 40 -5.53 -11.18 -1.86
N ASN A 41 -6.07 -11.50 -0.68
CA ASN A 41 -5.88 -10.69 0.53
C ASN A 41 -4.42 -10.69 1.02
N GLU A 42 -3.73 -11.83 0.94
CA GLU A 42 -2.32 -11.95 1.34
C GLU A 42 -1.42 -11.20 0.35
N LEU A 43 -1.73 -11.32 -0.94
CA LEU A 43 -1.08 -10.59 -2.03
C LEU A 43 -1.24 -9.07 -1.90
N GLU A 44 -2.43 -8.59 -1.51
CA GLU A 44 -2.66 -7.17 -1.23
C GLU A 44 -1.85 -6.69 -0.03
N CYS A 45 -1.83 -7.45 1.06
CA CYS A 45 -1.03 -7.13 2.25
C CYS A 45 0.46 -7.05 1.88
N LEU A 46 0.95 -8.02 1.12
CA LEU A 46 2.31 -8.03 0.64
C LEU A 46 2.62 -6.85 -0.29
N THR A 47 1.69 -6.49 -1.17
CA THR A 47 1.81 -5.30 -2.04
C THR A 47 1.97 -4.05 -1.20
N VAL A 48 1.18 -3.88 -0.14
CA VAL A 48 1.26 -2.72 0.75
C VAL A 48 2.59 -2.70 1.50
N VAL A 49 3.00 -3.81 2.11
CA VAL A 49 4.29 -3.89 2.83
C VAL A 49 5.45 -3.62 1.88
N TRP A 50 5.43 -4.20 0.69
CA TRP A 50 6.44 -3.97 -0.34
C TRP A 50 6.46 -2.50 -0.79
N ALA A 51 5.30 -1.92 -1.10
CA ALA A 51 5.19 -0.53 -1.53
C ALA A 51 5.68 0.44 -0.46
N LEU A 52 5.37 0.20 0.82
CA LEU A 52 5.89 1.00 1.94
C LEU A 52 7.41 0.92 2.05
N ARG A 53 8.01 -0.24 1.79
CA ARG A 53 9.48 -0.41 1.81
C ARG A 53 10.14 0.34 0.65
N VAL A 54 9.59 0.23 -0.56
CA VAL A 54 10.11 0.90 -1.76
C VAL A 54 9.94 2.42 -1.65
N LEU A 55 8.77 2.88 -1.21
CA LEU A 55 8.44 4.30 -1.10
C LEU A 55 8.86 4.92 0.24
N ARG A 56 9.56 4.17 1.10
CA ARG A 56 10.05 4.66 2.40
C ARG A 56 10.74 6.03 2.30
N PRO A 57 11.60 6.33 1.29
CA PRO A 57 12.21 7.65 1.15
C PRO A 57 11.21 8.78 0.91
N TYR A 58 10.07 8.50 0.28
CA TYR A 58 9.02 9.48 -0.01
C TYR A 58 8.00 9.62 1.11
N LEU A 59 7.82 8.58 1.92
CA LEU A 59 6.81 8.50 2.98
C LEU A 59 7.34 8.91 4.36
N LEU A 60 8.66 8.80 4.58
CA LEU A 60 9.25 9.08 5.88
C LEU A 60 9.06 10.55 6.27
N GLY A 61 8.54 10.79 7.48
CA GLY A 61 8.36 12.13 8.03
C GLY A 61 7.14 12.89 7.51
N ARG A 62 6.26 12.25 6.72
CA ARG A 62 5.04 12.87 6.20
C ARG A 62 3.81 12.01 6.50
N PRO A 63 2.67 12.61 6.90
CA PRO A 63 1.42 11.86 6.98
C PRO A 63 1.00 11.45 5.56
N PHE A 64 0.66 10.18 5.39
CA PHE A 64 0.15 9.65 4.14
C PHE A 64 -1.01 8.69 4.39
N ARG A 65 -1.86 8.52 3.37
CA ARG A 65 -2.98 7.57 3.40
C ARG A 65 -2.68 6.42 2.44
N VAL A 66 -2.88 5.19 2.93
CA VAL A 66 -2.86 3.99 2.10
C VAL A 66 -4.31 3.68 1.71
N LEU A 67 -4.55 3.56 0.41
CA LEU A 67 -5.82 3.16 -0.18
C LEU A 67 -5.62 1.77 -0.77
N THR A 68 -6.37 0.81 -0.22
CA THR A 68 -6.35 -0.60 -0.59
C THR A 68 -7.76 -1.14 -0.44
N ASP A 69 -8.13 -2.06 -1.31
CA ASP A 69 -9.44 -2.72 -1.27
C ASP A 69 -9.48 -3.85 -0.22
N SER A 70 -8.32 -4.26 0.29
CA SER A 70 -8.17 -5.29 1.30
C SER A 70 -8.76 -4.91 2.65
N LEU A 71 -9.76 -5.68 3.10
CA LEU A 71 -10.30 -5.58 4.47
C LEU A 71 -9.27 -5.98 5.53
N VAL A 72 -8.40 -6.94 5.23
CA VAL A 72 -7.34 -7.43 6.15
C VAL A 72 -6.33 -6.32 6.45
N VAL A 73 -5.90 -5.59 5.42
CA VAL A 73 -4.97 -4.49 5.60
C VAL A 73 -5.62 -3.35 6.37
N LYS A 74 -6.87 -2.99 6.07
CA LYS A 74 -7.62 -1.99 6.84
C LYS A 74 -7.68 -2.36 8.32
N TRP A 75 -8.04 -3.61 8.62
CA TRP A 75 -8.12 -4.12 9.99
C TRP A 75 -6.77 -4.11 10.72
N LEU A 76 -5.68 -4.50 10.04
CA LEU A 76 -4.32 -4.48 10.60
C LEU A 76 -3.89 -3.06 11.02
N PHE A 77 -4.19 -2.06 10.20
CA PHE A 77 -3.88 -0.66 10.54
C PHE A 77 -4.77 -0.13 11.67
N ASP A 78 -6.05 -0.52 11.69
CA ASP A 78 -7.02 -0.07 12.70
C ASP A 78 -6.70 -0.60 14.11
N MET A 79 -6.24 -1.85 14.21
CA MET A 79 -5.79 -2.42 15.50
C MET A 79 -4.58 -1.69 16.09
N ARG A 80 -3.66 -1.22 15.24
CA ARG A 80 -2.49 -0.46 15.67
C ARG A 80 -2.84 0.96 16.12
N THR A 81 -3.90 1.56 15.55
CA THR A 81 -4.38 2.87 16.00
C THR A 81 -5.18 2.81 17.29
N ASN A 82 -5.74 1.65 17.66
CA ASN A 82 -6.54 1.49 18.87
C ASN A 82 -5.73 1.12 20.14
N SER A 83 -4.39 1.14 20.08
CA SER A 83 -3.49 0.86 21.22
C SER A 83 -2.82 2.11 21.82
N GLN A 84 -3.25 3.31 21.42
CA GLN A 84 -2.85 4.59 22.01
C GLN A 84 -4.12 5.37 22.40
N GLY A 85 -4.79 4.89 23.44
CA GLY A 85 -6.07 5.41 23.91
C GLY A 85 -6.48 4.72 25.21
N GLY A 86 -5.65 4.86 26.24
CA GLY A 86 -5.85 4.38 27.60
C GLY A 86 -4.88 5.07 28.53
#